data_AF-A0A061DXT3-F1
#
_entry.id   AF-A0A061DXT3-F1
#
_cell.length_a   1.000
_cell.length_b   1.000
_cell.length_c   1.000
_cell.angle_alpha   90.00
_cell.angle_beta   90.00
_cell.angle_gamma   90.00
#
_symmetry.space_group_name_H-M   'P 1'
#
loop_
_entity.id
_entity.type
_entity.pdbx_description
1 polymer ?
#
loop_
_entity_poly.entity_id
_entity_poly.type
_entity_poly.pdbx_seq_one_letter_code
_entity_poly.pdbx_strand_id
1 'polypeptide(L)'
;MAPFSMRCRLHRHHKKPIAKKGLKLQTKTGKNGMKGMQERFKRLKTEMEEISEEQKGIRDGQRQVREKFEAIESECEQLKKETKFIIQQSARTQIKLVLMFRILKAREESDSATAANLTQLLGQIVAREKEERQALGDA
;
A
#
# COMPACT_ATOMS: atom_id res chain seq x y z
N MET A 1 110.96 10.48 36.28
CA MET A 1 110.55 11.02 37.58
C MET A 1 109.24 11.78 37.40
N ALA A 2 108.12 11.19 37.82
CA ALA A 2 106.90 11.91 38.22
C ALA A 2 106.96 12.07 39.77
N PRO A 3 106.14 12.87 40.49
CA PRO A 3 104.77 13.34 40.19
C PRO A 3 104.53 14.82 40.61
N PHE A 4 103.34 15.41 40.43
CA PHE A 4 102.37 15.58 41.53
C PHE A 4 100.96 15.82 40.97
N SER A 5 100.02 15.18 41.64
CA SER A 5 98.59 15.13 41.43
C SER A 5 97.85 16.31 42.09
N MET A 6 96.51 16.26 42.00
CA MET A 6 95.43 16.97 42.73
C MET A 6 94.62 17.88 41.78
N ARG A 7 93.30 17.78 41.59
CA ARG A 7 92.21 17.16 42.37
C ARG A 7 90.94 16.97 41.50
N CYS A 8 90.38 15.77 41.57
CA CYS A 8 88.97 15.39 41.71
C CYS A 8 87.83 16.34 41.26
N ARG A 9 86.89 15.79 40.45
CA ARG A 9 85.58 15.35 40.98
C ARG A 9 84.86 14.35 40.06
N LEU A 10 84.87 13.08 40.46
CA LEU A 10 83.82 12.11 40.13
C LEU A 10 82.49 12.56 40.74
N HIS A 11 81.36 12.24 40.09
CA HIS A 11 80.00 11.98 40.60
C HIS A 11 79.04 12.10 39.39
N ARG A 12 78.04 11.27 39.12
CA ARG A 12 77.52 10.03 39.74
C ARG A 12 76.53 9.48 38.71
N HIS A 13 76.48 8.15 38.57
CA HIS A 13 75.36 7.47 37.93
C HIS A 13 74.04 7.87 38.60
N HIS A 14 73.08 8.36 37.82
CA HIS A 14 71.67 8.32 38.18
C HIS A 14 70.86 7.64 37.08
N LYS A 15 70.76 6.31 37.19
CA LYS A 15 69.56 5.59 36.73
C LYS A 15 68.39 6.11 37.59
N LYS A 16 67.59 7.03 37.06
CA LYS A 16 66.25 7.29 37.61
C LYS A 16 65.30 6.23 37.03
N PRO A 17 64.59 5.45 37.86
CA PRO A 17 63.53 4.60 37.34
C PRO A 17 62.45 5.53 36.81
N ILE A 18 62.23 5.54 35.50
CA ILE A 18 61.03 6.19 34.94
C ILE A 18 59.86 5.44 35.55
N ALA A 19 59.23 6.08 36.54
CA ALA A 19 58.09 5.55 37.24
C ALA A 19 57.01 5.20 36.21
N LYS A 20 56.70 3.91 36.11
CA LYS A 20 55.59 3.34 35.32
C LYS A 20 54.22 3.75 35.90
N LYS A 21 54.01 5.04 36.23
CA LYS A 21 52.74 5.57 36.75
C LYS A 21 51.89 6.26 35.67
N GLY A 22 52.47 6.64 34.51
CA GLY A 22 51.75 7.31 33.42
C GLY A 22 50.94 6.39 32.49
N LEU A 23 51.32 5.11 32.34
CA LEU A 23 50.66 4.22 31.38
C LEU A 23 49.32 3.64 31.87
N LYS A 24 49.05 3.64 33.19
CA LYS A 24 47.83 3.04 33.77
C LYS A 24 46.58 3.93 33.65
N LEU A 25 46.72 5.25 33.56
CA LEU A 25 45.57 6.17 33.44
C LEU A 25 45.05 6.27 32.00
N GLN A 26 45.94 6.34 31.01
CA GLN A 26 45.58 6.39 29.58
C GLN A 26 44.86 5.11 29.11
N THR A 27 45.25 3.93 29.61
CA THR A 27 44.55 2.67 29.28
C THR A 27 43.17 2.54 29.93
N LYS A 28 42.90 3.24 31.05
CA LYS A 28 41.60 3.15 31.74
C LYS A 28 40.55 4.05 31.07
N THR A 29 40.92 5.25 30.66
CA THR A 29 40.03 6.16 29.91
C THR A 29 39.70 5.61 28.51
N GLY A 30 40.69 5.05 27.81
CA GLY A 30 40.46 4.37 26.52
C GLY A 30 39.57 3.13 26.62
N LYS A 31 39.74 2.29 27.66
CA LYS A 31 38.87 1.12 27.90
C LYS A 31 37.43 1.51 28.22
N ASN A 32 37.20 2.56 28.99
CA ASN A 32 35.86 3.04 29.32
C ASN A 32 35.17 3.68 28.10
N GLY A 33 35.91 4.45 27.29
CA GLY A 33 35.41 4.99 26.02
C GLY A 33 35.04 3.89 25.02
N MET A 34 35.87 2.86 24.89
CA MET A 34 35.61 1.71 24.02
C MET A 34 34.40 0.88 24.49
N LYS A 35 34.21 0.70 25.81
CA LYS A 35 32.99 0.10 26.38
C LYS A 35 31.74 0.93 26.07
N GLY A 36 31.79 2.25 26.29
CA GLY A 36 30.66 3.14 25.98
C GLY A 36 30.29 3.14 24.50
N MET A 37 31.29 3.08 23.61
CA MET A 37 31.08 2.94 22.17
C MET A 37 30.43 1.60 21.82
N GLN A 38 30.89 0.51 22.42
CA GLN A 38 30.32 -0.82 22.21
C GLN A 38 28.86 -0.92 22.66
N GLU A 39 28.51 -0.29 23.79
CA GLU A 39 27.12 -0.23 24.26
C GLU A 39 26.22 0.60 23.34
N ARG A 40 26.71 1.75 22.84
CA ARG A 40 25.98 2.56 21.86
C ARG A 40 25.76 1.79 20.56
N PHE A 41 26.76 1.05 20.09
CA PHE A 41 26.63 0.22 18.90
C PHE A 41 25.61 -0.91 19.09
N LYS A 42 25.57 -1.54 20.27
CA LYS A 42 24.55 -2.54 20.61
C LYS A 42 23.15 -1.95 20.60
N ARG A 43 22.95 -0.78 21.23
CA ARG A 43 21.66 -0.07 21.21
C ARG A 43 21.21 0.28 19.79
N LEU A 44 22.11 0.86 19.00
CA LEU A 44 21.84 1.19 17.59
C LEU A 44 21.44 -0.05 16.78
N LYS A 45 22.11 -1.19 17.00
CA LYS A 45 21.75 -2.43 16.32
C LYS A 45 20.34 -2.89 16.67
N THR A 46 19.96 -2.84 17.95
CA THR A 46 18.61 -3.20 18.39
C THR A 46 17.56 -2.24 17.80
N GLU A 47 17.80 -0.94 17.85
CA GLU A 47 16.91 0.06 17.23
C GLU A 47 16.74 -0.17 15.71
N MET A 48 17.82 -0.53 15.01
CA MET A 48 17.75 -0.86 13.58
C MET A 48 16.96 -2.15 13.31
N GLU A 49 17.06 -3.16 14.18
CA GLU A 49 16.26 -4.38 14.08
C GLU A 49 14.76 -4.08 14.29
N GLU A 50 14.43 -3.27 15.31
CA GLU A 50 13.06 -2.82 15.58
C GLU A 50 12.47 -2.05 14.38
N ILE A 51 13.20 -1.05 13.85
CA ILE A 51 12.78 -0.29 12.67
C ILE A 51 12.58 -1.21 11.46
N SER A 52 13.43 -2.22 11.28
CA SER A 52 13.31 -3.17 10.17
C SER A 52 12.00 -3.97 10.25
N GLU A 53 11.62 -4.43 11.44
CA GLU A 53 10.37 -5.15 11.65
C GLU A 53 9.15 -4.24 11.49
N GLU A 54 9.20 -3.01 12.02
CA GLU A 54 8.14 -2.02 11.80
C GLU A 54 7.94 -1.73 10.31
N GLN A 55 9.02 -1.51 9.57
CA GLN A 55 8.96 -1.28 8.13
C GLN A 55 8.38 -2.47 7.37
N LYS A 56 8.66 -3.70 7.82
CA LYS A 56 8.05 -4.91 7.25
C LYS A 56 6.54 -4.91 7.48
N GLY A 57 6.10 -4.63 8.71
CA GLY A 57 4.67 -4.49 9.03
C GLY A 57 3.98 -3.41 8.19
N ILE A 58 4.63 -2.26 7.99
CA ILE A 58 4.09 -1.19 7.13
C ILE A 58 3.95 -1.67 5.67
N ARG A 59 4.95 -2.35 5.11
CA ARG A 59 4.89 -2.87 3.73
C ARG A 59 3.77 -3.89 3.56
N ASP A 60 3.60 -4.77 4.54
CA ASP A 60 2.54 -5.79 4.51
C ASP A 60 1.16 -5.15 4.65
N GLY A 61 1.00 -4.16 5.55
CA GLY A 61 -0.22 -3.37 5.66
C GLY A 61 -0.56 -2.63 4.37
N GLN A 62 0.42 -1.97 3.74
CA GLN A 62 0.22 -1.29 2.45
C GLN A 62 -0.17 -2.26 1.33
N ARG A 63 0.38 -3.48 1.32
CA ARG A 63 -0.01 -4.51 0.36
C ARG A 63 -1.48 -4.91 0.55
N GLN A 64 -1.89 -5.22 1.77
CA GLN A 64 -3.27 -5.58 2.07
C GLN A 64 -4.26 -4.47 1.71
N VAL A 65 -3.89 -3.21 1.97
CA VAL A 65 -4.72 -2.06 1.60
C VAL A 65 -4.87 -2.00 0.08
N ARG A 66 -3.78 -2.12 -0.69
CA ARG A 66 -3.83 -2.14 -2.16
C ARG A 66 -4.73 -3.26 -2.69
N GLU A 67 -4.56 -4.50 -2.21
CA GLU A 67 -5.37 -5.64 -2.63
C GLU A 67 -6.87 -5.41 -2.38
N LYS A 68 -7.22 -4.81 -1.22
CA LYS A 68 -8.62 -4.45 -0.92
C LYS A 68 -9.15 -3.36 -1.84
N PHE A 69 -8.35 -2.34 -2.14
CA PHE A 69 -8.76 -1.28 -3.07
C PHE A 69 -8.98 -1.83 -4.49
N GLU A 70 -8.10 -2.69 -4.98
CA GLU A 70 -8.25 -3.34 -6.29
C GLU A 70 -9.53 -4.19 -6.36
N ALA A 71 -9.86 -4.93 -5.29
CA ALA A 71 -11.12 -5.67 -5.20
C ALA A 71 -12.34 -4.73 -5.22
N ILE A 72 -12.32 -3.65 -4.44
CA ILE A 72 -13.39 -2.64 -4.41
C ILE A 72 -13.57 -1.99 -5.79
N GLU A 73 -12.48 -1.66 -6.48
CA GLU A 73 -12.54 -1.08 -7.83
C GLU A 73 -13.18 -2.04 -8.83
N SER A 74 -12.81 -3.32 -8.77
CA SER A 74 -13.42 -4.36 -9.61
C SER A 74 -14.92 -4.50 -9.35
N GLU A 75 -15.33 -4.54 -8.08
CA GLU A 75 -16.74 -4.58 -7.68
C GLU A 75 -17.50 -3.33 -8.14
N CYS A 76 -16.91 -2.15 -8.00
CA CYS A 76 -17.49 -0.89 -8.48
C CYS A 76 -17.75 -0.91 -9.99
N GLU A 77 -16.80 -1.39 -10.78
CA GLU A 77 -16.97 -1.49 -12.23
C GLU A 77 -18.04 -2.52 -12.63
N GLN A 78 -18.15 -3.62 -11.90
CA GLN A 78 -19.25 -4.57 -12.10
C GLN A 78 -20.61 -3.95 -11.77
N LEU A 79 -20.74 -3.31 -10.60
CA LEU A 79 -21.97 -2.62 -10.18
C LEU A 79 -22.39 -1.54 -11.18
N LYS A 80 -21.44 -0.82 -11.76
CA LYS A 80 -21.70 0.19 -12.79
C LYS A 80 -22.25 -0.42 -14.08
N LYS A 81 -21.73 -1.58 -14.51
CA LYS A 81 -22.26 -2.33 -15.67
C LYS A 81 -23.67 -2.82 -15.40
N GLU A 82 -23.90 -3.43 -14.24
CA GLU A 82 -25.22 -3.92 -13.83
C GLU A 82 -26.25 -2.80 -13.72
N THR A 83 -25.88 -1.68 -13.10
CA THR A 83 -26.74 -0.48 -12.98
C THR A 83 -27.12 0.06 -14.35
N LYS A 84 -26.15 0.17 -15.28
CA LYS A 84 -26.42 0.62 -16.65
C LYS A 84 -27.40 -0.33 -17.35
N PHE A 85 -27.23 -1.63 -17.18
CA PHE A 85 -28.14 -2.64 -17.72
C PHE A 85 -29.56 -2.49 -17.15
N ILE A 86 -29.70 -2.35 -15.82
CA ILE A 86 -31.00 -2.16 -15.16
C ILE A 86 -31.69 -0.89 -15.64
N ILE A 87 -30.97 0.23 -15.77
CA ILE A 87 -31.53 1.48 -16.31
C ILE A 87 -32.07 1.27 -17.72
N GLN A 88 -31.32 0.60 -18.60
CA GLN A 88 -31.76 0.32 -19.96
C GLN A 88 -33.00 -0.58 -19.99
N GLN A 89 -33.03 -1.65 -19.19
CA GLN A 89 -34.20 -2.54 -19.09
C GLN A 89 -35.42 -1.81 -18.50
N SER A 90 -35.20 -0.91 -17.54
CA SER A 90 -36.26 -0.11 -16.92
C SER A 90 -36.89 0.85 -17.92
N ALA A 91 -36.08 1.58 -18.69
CA ALA A 91 -36.56 2.48 -19.75
C ALA A 91 -37.36 1.73 -20.82
N ARG A 92 -36.87 0.56 -21.26
CA ARG A 92 -37.60 -0.32 -22.19
C ARG A 92 -38.96 -0.77 -21.63
N THR A 93 -38.99 -1.16 -20.36
CA THR A 93 -40.23 -1.55 -19.68
C THR A 93 -41.22 -0.38 -19.60
N GLN A 94 -40.76 0.82 -19.28
CA GLN A 94 -41.60 2.02 -19.29
C GLN A 94 -42.20 2.30 -20.68
N ILE A 95 -41.40 2.19 -21.75
CA ILE A 95 -41.89 2.34 -23.13
C ILE A 95 -43.01 1.33 -23.43
N LYS A 96 -42.81 0.05 -23.08
CA LYS A 96 -43.83 -0.98 -23.27
C LYS A 96 -45.11 -0.69 -22.50
N LEU A 97 -45.00 -0.26 -21.24
CA LEU A 97 -46.17 0.13 -20.43
C LEU A 97 -46.92 1.31 -21.07
N VAL A 98 -46.22 2.36 -21.50
CA VAL A 98 -46.84 3.50 -22.19
C VAL A 98 -47.56 3.06 -23.46
N LEU A 99 -46.97 2.16 -24.25
CA LEU A 99 -47.64 1.59 -25.43
C LEU A 99 -48.89 0.80 -25.06
N MET A 100 -48.83 -0.04 -24.03
CA MET A 100 -49.98 -0.79 -23.52
C MET A 100 -51.12 0.15 -23.09
N PHE A 101 -50.81 1.23 -22.36
CA PHE A 101 -51.81 2.24 -22.00
C PHE A 101 -52.43 2.92 -23.22
N ARG A 102 -51.62 3.27 -24.23
CA ARG A 102 -52.14 3.87 -25.48
C ARG A 102 -53.03 2.90 -26.26
N ILE A 103 -52.72 1.60 -26.26
CA ILE A 103 -53.58 0.58 -26.87
C ILE A 103 -54.93 0.52 -26.14
N LEU A 104 -54.93 0.51 -24.81
CA LEU A 104 -56.17 0.50 -24.02
C LEU A 104 -57.02 1.74 -24.32
N LYS A 105 -56.39 2.92 -24.38
CA LYS A 105 -57.07 4.17 -24.73
C LYS A 105 -57.66 4.16 -26.15
N ALA A 106 -56.90 3.71 -27.15
CA ALA A 106 -57.40 3.60 -28.52
C ALA A 106 -58.60 2.63 -28.62
N ARG A 107 -58.59 1.54 -27.84
CA ARG A 107 -59.72 0.61 -27.75
C ARG A 107 -60.94 1.24 -27.08
N GLU A 108 -60.74 2.01 -26.00
CA GLU A 108 -61.81 2.77 -25.34
C GLU A 108 -62.45 3.77 -26.30
N GLU A 109 -61.65 4.46 -27.11
CA GLU A 109 -62.09 5.41 -28.14
C GLU A 109 -62.64 4.72 -29.41
N SER A 110 -62.71 3.38 -29.44
CA SER A 110 -63.11 2.57 -30.61
C SER A 110 -62.23 2.76 -31.86
N ASP A 111 -61.04 3.35 -31.73
CA ASP A 111 -60.04 3.47 -32.78
C ASP A 111 -59.27 2.15 -32.96
N SER A 112 -59.90 1.24 -33.69
CA SER A 112 -59.38 -0.09 -33.97
C SER A 112 -58.10 -0.07 -34.80
N ALA A 113 -57.95 0.91 -35.70
CA ALA A 113 -56.77 1.02 -36.56
C ALA A 113 -55.54 1.39 -35.75
N THR A 114 -55.63 2.42 -34.89
CA THR A 114 -54.54 2.82 -34.01
C THR A 114 -54.21 1.72 -33.00
N ALA A 115 -55.21 1.07 -32.41
CA ALA A 115 -55.00 -0.04 -31.49
C ALA A 115 -54.23 -1.21 -32.14
N ALA A 116 -54.58 -1.57 -33.39
CA ALA A 116 -53.88 -2.61 -34.15
C ALA A 116 -52.42 -2.24 -34.43
N ASN A 117 -52.18 -1.01 -34.92
CA ASN A 117 -50.84 -0.51 -35.22
C ASN A 117 -49.93 -0.51 -33.99
N LEU A 118 -50.42 -0.02 -32.85
CA LEU A 118 -49.68 -0.01 -31.59
C LEU A 118 -49.42 -1.42 -31.05
N THR A 119 -50.37 -2.33 -31.23
CA THR A 119 -50.22 -3.74 -30.83
C THR A 119 -49.12 -4.42 -31.65
N GLN A 120 -49.09 -4.19 -32.97
CA GLN A 120 -48.03 -4.70 -33.83
C GLN A 120 -46.66 -4.14 -33.42
N LEU A 121 -46.57 -2.83 -33.16
CA LEU A 121 -45.34 -2.20 -32.70
C LEU A 121 -44.84 -2.80 -31.38
N LEU A 122 -45.73 -2.98 -30.40
CA LEU A 122 -45.39 -3.63 -29.13
C LEU A 122 -44.86 -5.05 -29.35
N GLY A 123 -45.48 -5.82 -30.24
CA GLY A 123 -45.03 -7.16 -30.62
C GLY A 123 -43.62 -7.17 -31.20
N GLN A 124 -43.30 -6.22 -32.09
CA GLN A 124 -41.96 -6.08 -32.66
C GLN A 124 -40.89 -5.74 -31.61
N ILE A 125 -41.21 -4.87 -30.65
CA ILE A 125 -40.30 -4.52 -29.56
C ILE A 125 -40.02 -5.76 -28.70
N VAL A 126 -41.05 -6.51 -28.31
CA VAL A 126 -40.91 -7.71 -27.49
C VAL A 126 -40.13 -8.81 -28.21
N ALA A 127 -40.37 -9.00 -29.52
CA ALA A 127 -39.63 -9.96 -30.33
C ALA A 127 -38.14 -9.63 -30.38
N ARG A 128 -37.80 -8.37 -30.68
CA ARG A 128 -36.41 -7.90 -30.73
C ARG A 128 -35.71 -8.04 -29.38
N GLU A 129 -36.39 -7.71 -28.27
CA GLU A 129 -35.84 -7.90 -26.92
C GLU A 129 -35.56 -9.37 -26.61
N LYS A 130 -36.39 -10.29 -27.11
CA LYS A 130 -36.19 -11.73 -26.93
C LYS A 130 -34.96 -12.21 -27.69
N GLU A 131 -34.77 -11.75 -28.93
CA GLU A 131 -33.58 -12.05 -29.75
C GLU A 131 -32.31 -11.50 -29.09
N GLU A 132 -32.32 -10.25 -28.60
CA GLU A 132 -31.20 -9.65 -27.87
C GLU A 132 -30.84 -10.45 -26.61
N ARG A 133 -31.83 -10.97 -25.87
CA ARG A 133 -31.58 -11.79 -24.67
C ARG A 133 -31.01 -13.16 -25.00
N GLN A 134 -31.41 -13.77 -26.11
CA GLN A 134 -30.86 -15.05 -26.57
C GLN A 134 -29.40 -14.88 -27.01
N ALA A 135 -29.11 -13.83 -27.77
CA ALA A 135 -27.74 -13.52 -28.20
C ALA A 135 -26.77 -13.23 -27.03
N LEU A 136 -27.27 -12.72 -25.90
CA LEU A 136 -26.49 -12.50 -24.68
C LEU A 136 -26.34 -13.74 -23.78
N GLY A 137 -27.17 -14.77 -23.97
CA GLY A 137 -27.09 -16.03 -23.23
C GLY A 137 -26.25 -17.11 -23.90
N ASP A 138 -26.01 -16.98 -25.20
CA ASP A 138 -25.21 -17.92 -26.01
C ASP A 138 -23.72 -17.50 -26.14
N ALA A 139 -23.31 -16.41 -25.49
CA ALA A 139 -21.95 -15.86 -25.46
C ALA A 139 -21.31 -16.00 -24.06
#